data_AF-A0A817MZ97-F1
#
_entry.id   AF-A0A817MZ97-F1
#
_cell.length_a   1.000
_cell.length_b   1.000
_cell.length_c   1.000
_cell.angle_alpha   90.00
_cell.angle_beta   90.00
_cell.angle_gamma   90.00
#
_symmetry.space_group_name_H-M   'P 1'
#
loop_
_entity.id
_entity.type
_entity.pdbx_description
1 polymer ?
#
loop_
_entity_poly.entity_id
_entity_poly.type
_entity_poly.pdbx_seq_one_letter_code
_entity_poly.pdbx_strand_id
1 'polypeptide(L)'
;MVLLINEHIYSKKCSLEDLVQHNDLMKVSHELASSEEYKQPIEEISKTIYVYQREFAVIAKNDRNGLHLIGSDNATTCHILVLDNQVAIALAHLDGGETRESIKNMLEELNKYAPQNTDYDAYIVGK
;
A
#
# COMPACT_ATOMS: atom_id res chain seq x y z
N MET A 1 -3.81 -1.10 -15.72
CA MET A 1 -3.09 -0.31 -14.71
C MET A 1 -1.72 -0.01 -15.27
N VAL A 2 -1.30 1.25 -15.19
CA VAL A 2 0.06 1.69 -15.51
C VAL A 2 0.68 2.20 -14.22
N LEU A 3 1.98 2.00 -14.04
CA LEU A 3 2.72 2.62 -12.95
C LEU A 3 3.30 3.94 -13.47
N LEU A 4 3.02 5.04 -12.78
CA LEU A 4 3.55 6.36 -13.08
C LEU A 4 4.58 6.72 -12.02
N ILE A 5 5.81 7.04 -12.43
CA ILE A 5 6.87 7.49 -11.52
C ILE A 5 7.52 8.71 -12.15
N ASN A 6 7.47 9.86 -11.48
CA ASN A 6 8.00 11.13 -11.99
C ASN A 6 7.62 11.35 -13.47
N GLU A 7 6.32 11.23 -13.78
CA GLU A 7 5.74 11.36 -15.13
C GLU A 7 6.14 10.27 -16.16
N HIS A 8 6.97 9.29 -15.77
CA HIS A 8 7.32 8.15 -16.62
C HIS A 8 6.31 7.01 -16.49
N ILE A 9 5.84 6.50 -17.62
CA ILE A 9 4.81 5.44 -17.69
C ILE A 9 5.48 4.08 -17.85
N TYR A 10 5.26 3.19 -16.89
CA TYR A 10 5.64 1.78 -16.93
C TYR A 10 4.40 0.90 -17.15
N SER A 11 4.26 0.33 -18.35
CA SER A 11 3.05 -0.41 -18.78
C SER A 11 3.20 -1.93 -18.82
N LYS A 12 4.40 -2.47 -18.60
CA LYS A 12 4.68 -3.92 -18.67
C LYS A 12 5.45 -4.43 -17.46
N LYS A 13 6.74 -4.13 -17.42
CA LYS A 13 7.69 -4.55 -16.39
C LYS A 13 8.55 -3.34 -16.06
N CYS A 14 8.83 -3.19 -14.78
CA CYS A 14 9.76 -2.24 -14.21
C CYS A 14 10.66 -3.06 -13.27
N SER A 15 11.98 -3.00 -13.45
CA SER A 15 12.93 -3.61 -12.51
C SER A 15 13.35 -2.59 -11.45
N LEU A 16 14.00 -3.06 -10.38
CA LEU A 16 14.56 -2.14 -9.37
C LEU A 16 15.59 -1.20 -10.00
N GLU A 17 16.37 -1.66 -10.98
CA GLU A 17 17.32 -0.82 -11.71
C GLU A 17 16.64 0.29 -12.52
N ASP A 18 15.42 0.06 -13.01
CA ASP A 18 14.61 1.11 -13.65
C ASP A 18 14.14 2.15 -12.63
N LEU A 19 13.89 1.75 -11.38
CA LEU A 19 13.45 2.63 -10.29
C LEU A 19 14.58 3.49 -9.73
N VAL A 20 15.80 2.96 -9.67
CA VAL A 20 16.99 3.66 -9.13
C VAL A 20 17.30 4.96 -9.89
N GLN A 21 16.82 5.07 -11.14
CA GLN A 21 16.96 6.26 -11.97
C GLN A 21 16.17 7.47 -11.42
N HIS A 22 15.16 7.21 -10.58
CA HIS A 22 14.31 8.21 -9.96
C HIS A 22 14.85 8.65 -8.60
N ASN A 23 15.78 9.61 -8.60
CA ASN A 23 16.46 10.08 -7.38
C ASN A 23 15.50 10.47 -6.25
N ASP A 24 14.40 11.14 -6.56
CA ASP A 24 13.41 11.57 -5.55
C ASP A 24 12.69 10.37 -4.91
N LEU A 25 12.34 9.34 -5.71
CA LEU A 25 11.76 8.11 -5.21
C LEU A 25 12.75 7.37 -4.29
N MET A 26 14.01 7.27 -4.70
CA MET A 26 15.05 6.62 -3.91
C MET A 26 15.31 7.37 -2.60
N LYS A 27 15.30 8.70 -2.63
CA LYS A 27 15.44 9.54 -1.44
C LYS A 27 14.30 9.27 -0.45
N VAL A 28 13.05 9.35 -0.90
CA VAL A 28 11.86 9.07 -0.06
C VAL A 28 11.89 7.64 0.48
N SER A 29 12.28 6.67 -0.35
CA SER A 29 12.43 5.27 0.07
C SER A 29 13.46 5.12 1.19
N HIS A 30 14.62 5.79 1.09
CA HIS A 30 15.65 5.77 2.13
C HIS A 30 15.18 6.47 3.42
N GLU A 31 14.50 7.61 3.31
CA GLU A 31 13.94 8.33 4.47
C GLU A 31 12.89 7.47 5.19
N LEU A 32 12.00 6.80 4.45
CA LEU A 32 11.02 5.89 5.03
C LEU A 32 11.69 4.68 5.70
N ALA A 33 12.67 4.05 5.04
CA ALA A 33 13.39 2.90 5.57
C ALA A 33 14.25 3.21 6.80
N SER A 34 14.64 4.48 6.99
CA SER A 34 15.40 4.96 8.14
C SER A 34 14.54 5.63 9.22
N SER A 35 13.23 5.74 8.98
CA SER A 35 12.30 6.33 9.95
C SER A 35 12.19 5.47 11.20
N GLU A 36 11.91 6.13 12.33
CA GLU A 36 11.66 5.42 13.58
C GLU A 36 10.41 4.54 13.45
N GLU A 37 10.48 3.35 14.04
CA GLU A 37 9.33 2.46 14.12
C GLU A 37 8.18 3.18 14.85
N TYR A 38 7.03 3.25 14.18
CA TYR A 38 5.83 3.81 14.78
C TYR A 38 5.35 2.89 15.92
N LYS A 39 5.51 3.36 17.16
CA LYS A 39 4.98 2.67 18.33
C LYS A 39 3.54 3.08 18.55
N GLN A 40 2.64 2.21 18.12
CA GLN A 40 1.21 2.41 18.30
C GLN A 40 0.83 2.59 19.79
N PRO A 41 0.10 3.66 20.15
CA PRO A 41 -0.51 3.82 21.47
C PRO A 41 -1.56 2.73 21.76
N ILE A 42 -1.63 2.26 23.01
CA ILE A 42 -2.57 1.19 23.43
C ILE A 42 -4.03 1.56 23.13
N GLU A 43 -4.39 2.83 23.27
CA GLU A 43 -5.75 3.31 23.03
C GLU A 43 -6.19 3.15 21.56
N GLU A 44 -5.23 3.12 20.64
CA GLU A 44 -5.46 3.05 19.19
C GLU A 44 -5.53 1.62 18.65
N ILE A 45 -5.15 0.61 19.44
CA ILE A 45 -5.25 -0.81 19.07
C ILE A 45 -6.69 -1.13 18.66
N SER A 46 -7.67 -0.61 19.41
CA SER A 46 -9.10 -0.79 19.13
C SER A 46 -9.58 -0.13 17.82
N LYS A 47 -8.76 0.73 17.22
CA LYS A 47 -9.05 1.53 16.03
C LYS A 47 -8.22 1.10 14.82
N THR A 48 -7.65 -0.10 14.88
CA THR A 48 -6.68 -0.61 13.90
C THR A 48 -7.17 -1.88 13.24
N ILE A 49 -7.03 -1.93 11.93
CA ILE A 49 -7.14 -3.18 11.18
C ILE A 49 -5.74 -3.75 11.01
N TYR A 50 -5.51 -4.90 11.63
CA TYR A 50 -4.32 -5.71 11.37
C TYR A 50 -4.63 -6.68 10.23
N VAL A 51 -3.80 -6.66 9.18
CA VAL A 51 -3.95 -7.48 7.97
C VAL A 51 -2.94 -8.62 8.02
N TYR A 52 -3.40 -9.87 8.00
CA TYR A 52 -2.50 -11.03 7.98
C TYR A 52 -1.99 -11.33 6.55
N GLN A 53 -0.97 -12.20 6.47
CA GLN A 53 -0.46 -12.71 5.21
C GLN A 53 -1.59 -13.29 4.34
N ARG A 54 -1.60 -12.92 3.04
CA ARG A 54 -2.63 -13.26 2.04
C ARG A 54 -3.98 -12.55 2.25
N GLU A 55 -4.07 -11.61 3.16
CA GLU A 55 -5.24 -10.77 3.34
C GLU A 55 -5.03 -9.37 2.75
N PHE A 56 -6.14 -8.68 2.54
CA PHE A 56 -6.16 -7.25 2.30
C PHE A 56 -7.31 -6.61 3.08
N ALA A 57 -7.19 -5.32 3.35
CA ALA A 57 -8.28 -4.52 3.89
C ALA A 57 -8.31 -3.14 3.25
N VAL A 58 -9.50 -2.53 3.24
CA VAL A 58 -9.75 -1.18 2.74
C VAL A 58 -10.49 -0.39 3.80
N ILE A 59 -10.01 0.81 4.10
CA ILE A 59 -10.63 1.75 5.04
C ILE A 59 -10.98 3.03 4.28
N ALA A 60 -12.25 3.43 4.35
CA ALA A 60 -12.66 4.74 3.88
C ALA A 60 -12.15 5.82 4.84
N LYS A 61 -11.56 6.91 4.33
CA LYS A 61 -11.05 8.02 5.16
C LYS A 61 -12.15 8.77 5.92
N ASN A 62 -13.42 8.55 5.55
CA ASN A 62 -14.60 9.07 6.24
C ASN A 62 -15.32 8.00 7.08
N ASP A 63 -14.65 6.89 7.43
CA ASP A 63 -15.23 5.82 8.25
C ASP A 63 -15.77 6.37 9.57
N ARG A 64 -17.03 6.03 9.86
CA ARG A 64 -17.75 6.52 11.05
C ARG A 64 -17.49 5.66 12.28
N ASN A 65 -16.84 4.51 12.12
CA ASN A 65 -16.51 3.60 13.23
C ASN A 65 -15.19 3.99 13.91
N GLY A 66 -14.52 5.04 13.43
CA GLY A 66 -13.30 5.58 14.03
C GLY A 66 -12.04 4.77 13.72
N LEU A 67 -12.12 3.84 12.76
CA LEU A 67 -10.97 3.12 12.24
C LEU A 67 -10.13 4.09 11.40
N HIS A 68 -8.87 4.26 11.77
CA HIS A 68 -7.97 5.18 11.08
C HIS A 68 -6.53 4.67 10.97
N LEU A 69 -6.28 3.45 11.45
CA LEU A 69 -5.00 2.77 11.30
C LEU A 69 -5.21 1.44 10.58
N ILE A 70 -4.31 1.13 9.66
CA ILE A 70 -4.20 -0.14 8.97
C ILE A 70 -2.74 -0.56 9.00
N GLY A 71 -2.49 -1.82 9.31
CA GLY A 71 -1.12 -2.29 9.52
C GLY A 71 -0.97 -3.77 9.23
N SER A 72 0.27 -4.17 9.04
CA SER A 72 0.70 -5.55 8.93
C SER A 72 2.14 -5.64 9.41
N ASP A 73 2.62 -6.85 9.70
CA ASP A 73 3.97 -7.11 10.20
C ASP A 73 4.49 -8.45 9.66
N ASN A 74 5.75 -8.79 9.95
CA ASN A 74 6.42 -10.06 9.62
C ASN A 74 6.58 -10.35 8.12
N ALA A 75 6.72 -9.31 7.30
CA ALA A 75 6.99 -9.41 5.86
C ALA A 75 8.46 -9.78 5.56
N THR A 76 8.93 -10.94 6.02
CA THR A 76 10.34 -11.37 5.89
C THR A 76 10.76 -11.66 4.43
N THR A 77 9.88 -12.32 3.67
CA THR A 77 9.98 -12.54 2.21
C THR A 77 8.73 -12.08 1.46
N CYS A 78 7.79 -11.49 2.20
CA CYS A 78 6.53 -10.98 1.69
C CYS A 78 6.67 -9.49 1.37
N HIS A 79 5.70 -8.96 0.63
CA HIS A 79 5.60 -7.56 0.31
C HIS A 79 4.29 -7.00 0.84
N ILE A 80 4.34 -5.89 1.54
CA ILE A 80 3.17 -5.10 1.93
C ILE A 80 2.97 -4.03 0.86
N LEU A 81 1.81 -4.06 0.21
CA LEU A 81 1.37 -3.05 -0.75
C LEU A 81 0.33 -2.16 -0.08
N VAL A 82 0.57 -0.85 -0.07
CA VAL A 82 -0.42 0.16 0.32
C VAL A 82 -0.83 0.95 -0.91
N LEU A 83 -2.14 1.09 -1.12
CA LEU A 83 -2.71 2.02 -2.10
C LEU A 83 -3.47 3.09 -1.35
N ASP A 84 -3.09 4.35 -1.55
CA ASP A 84 -3.74 5.50 -0.94
C ASP A 84 -4.35 6.42 -2.01
N ASN A 85 -5.51 6.98 -1.70
CA ASN A 85 -6.09 8.07 -2.47
C ASN A 85 -6.83 9.05 -1.54
N GLN A 86 -7.56 10.00 -2.12
CA GLN A 86 -8.23 11.05 -1.34
C GLN A 86 -9.38 10.55 -0.44
N VAL A 87 -9.94 9.37 -0.70
CA VAL A 87 -11.17 8.88 -0.07
C VAL A 87 -11.02 7.55 0.67
N ALA A 88 -10.00 6.75 0.37
CA ALA A 88 -9.76 5.45 0.99
C ALA A 88 -8.28 5.06 0.96
N ILE A 89 -7.90 4.21 1.91
CA ILE A 89 -6.60 3.55 1.97
C ILE A 89 -6.81 2.03 1.95
N ALA A 90 -5.96 1.32 1.23
CA ALA A 90 -5.94 -0.13 1.20
C ALA A 90 -4.55 -0.66 1.53
N LEU A 91 -4.49 -1.81 2.21
CA LEU A 91 -3.26 -2.53 2.50
C LEU A 91 -3.46 -4.01 2.17
N ALA A 92 -2.50 -4.61 1.46
CA ALA A 92 -2.43 -6.03 1.20
C ALA A 92 -1.07 -6.61 1.64
N HIS A 93 -1.10 -7.78 2.28
CA HIS A 93 0.12 -8.54 2.61
C HIS A 93 0.29 -9.68 1.61
N LEU A 94 1.21 -9.49 0.66
CA LEU A 94 1.42 -10.35 -0.49
C LEU A 94 2.61 -11.29 -0.26
N ASP A 95 2.38 -12.61 -0.33
CA ASP A 95 3.43 -13.62 -0.12
C ASP A 95 4.02 -14.19 -1.43
N GLY A 96 3.66 -13.59 -2.57
CA GLY A 96 4.02 -14.05 -3.91
C GLY A 96 3.04 -15.08 -4.50
N GLY A 97 2.12 -15.63 -3.69
CA GLY A 97 0.99 -16.42 -4.17
C GLY A 97 -0.15 -15.52 -4.64
N GLU A 98 -0.80 -15.88 -5.75
CA GLU A 98 -2.05 -15.26 -6.23
C GLU A 98 -2.02 -13.72 -6.36
N THR A 99 -0.83 -13.10 -6.44
CA THR A 99 -0.65 -11.65 -6.32
C THR A 99 -1.54 -10.84 -7.25
N ARG A 100 -1.72 -11.32 -8.49
CA ARG A 100 -2.57 -10.65 -9.48
C ARG A 100 -4.04 -10.64 -9.06
N GLU A 101 -4.52 -11.73 -8.48
CA GLU A 101 -5.90 -11.85 -8.00
C GLU A 101 -6.10 -11.02 -6.72
N SER A 102 -5.17 -11.08 -5.78
CA SER A 102 -5.22 -10.25 -4.56
C SER A 102 -5.27 -8.76 -4.88
N ILE A 103 -4.43 -8.28 -5.80
CA ILE A 103 -4.44 -6.87 -6.24
C ILE A 103 -5.75 -6.54 -6.97
N LYS A 104 -6.26 -7.44 -7.82
CA LYS A 104 -7.55 -7.24 -8.51
C LYS A 104 -8.70 -7.08 -7.52
N ASN A 105 -8.79 -7.97 -6.54
CA ASN A 105 -9.85 -7.96 -5.53
C ASN A 105 -9.75 -6.71 -4.64
N MET A 106 -8.54 -6.30 -4.27
CA MET A 106 -8.31 -5.06 -3.51
C MET A 106 -8.74 -3.81 -4.31
N LEU A 107 -8.44 -3.74 -5.61
CA LEU A 107 -8.87 -2.64 -6.46
C LEU A 107 -10.40 -2.63 -6.66
N GLU A 108 -11.03 -3.79 -6.79
CA GLU A 108 -12.50 -3.91 -6.84
C GLU A 108 -13.16 -3.40 -5.56
N GLU A 109 -12.55 -3.66 -4.40
CA GLU A 109 -13.02 -3.13 -3.13
C GLU A 109 -12.84 -1.61 -3.04
N LEU A 110 -11.67 -1.08 -3.43
CA LEU A 110 -11.40 0.37 -3.48
C LEU A 110 -12.38 1.13 -4.38
N ASN A 111 -12.79 0.53 -5.51
CA ASN A 111 -13.76 1.13 -6.44
C ASN A 111 -15.16 1.34 -5.84
N LYS A 112 -15.47 0.74 -4.68
CA LYS A 112 -16.71 1.04 -3.95
C LYS A 112 -16.69 2.43 -3.31
N TYR A 113 -15.50 2.96 -3.04
CA TYR A 113 -15.30 4.24 -2.36
C TYR A 113 -14.85 5.33 -3.35
N ALA A 114 -14.01 4.97 -4.31
CA ALA A 114 -13.42 5.90 -5.26
C ALA A 114 -14.05 5.74 -6.66
N PRO A 115 -14.33 6.85 -7.37
CA PRO A 115 -14.87 6.80 -8.72
C PRO A 115 -13.89 6.14 -9.72
N GLN A 116 -14.42 5.73 -10.87
CA GLN A 116 -13.60 5.24 -11.99
C GLN A 116 -12.56 6.30 -12.40
N ASN A 117 -11.33 5.86 -12.67
CA ASN A 117 -10.16 6.69 -13.02
C ASN A 117 -9.58 7.51 -11.86
N THR A 118 -9.68 7.02 -10.63
CA THR A 118 -8.94 7.59 -9.50
C THR A 118 -7.46 7.21 -9.58
N ASP A 119 -6.58 8.20 -9.42
CA ASP A 119 -5.15 7.98 -9.23
C ASP A 119 -4.88 7.52 -7.80
N TYR A 120 -3.95 6.59 -7.65
CA TYR A 120 -3.55 6.03 -6.37
C TYR A 120 -2.05 6.26 -6.17
N ASP A 121 -1.67 6.72 -4.99
CA ASP A 121 -0.30 6.63 -4.52
C ASP A 121 -0.04 5.20 -4.06
N ALA A 122 1.04 4.59 -4.55
CA ALA A 122 1.40 3.22 -4.25
C ALA A 122 2.69 3.15 -3.43
N TYR A 123 2.65 2.43 -2.32
CA TYR A 123 3.80 2.17 -1.47
C TYR A 123 4.02 0.67 -1.37
N ILE A 124 5.25 0.21 -1.60
CA ILE A 124 5.61 -1.19 -1.51
C ILE A 124 6.80 -1.31 -0.57
N VAL A 125 6.64 -2.08 0.49
CA VAL A 125 7.70 -2.39 1.47
C VAL A 125 7.78 -3.89 1.66
N GLY A 126 8.98 -4.39 1.94
CA GLY A 126 9.24 -5.84 1.97
C GLY A 126 10.66 -6.13 1.51
N LYS A 127 10.98 -7.41 1.38
CA LYS A 127 12.33 -7.88 1.04
C LYS A 127 12.32 -8.82 -0.14
#